data_AF-A0A933ASR0-F1
#
_entry.id   AF-A0A933ASR0-F1
#
_cell.length_a   1.000
_cell.length_b   1.000
_cell.length_c   1.000
_cell.angle_alpha   90.00
_cell.angle_beta   90.00
_cell.angle_gamma   90.00
#
_symmetry.space_group_name_H-M   'P 1'
#
loop_
_entity.id
_entity.type
_entity.pdbx_description
1 polymer ?
#
loop_
_entity_poly.entity_id
_entity_poly.type
_entity_poly.pdbx_seq_one_letter_code
_entity_poly.pdbx_strand_id
1 'polypeptide(L)'
;MPTLDWIGKRAVVGHHKEVPFRHPDVTPTESGVFLIELVRVLTDERGIELGRLITDRYRLRAAATAKIDLHRKNARTASYQALLLPECETPLVVTPQVCFSFPQSDYPCSTRYDGAYRFKKHHYPQVGDLKAAGEESECAQFWIRCRRLSTGCETWNEGRRTRSGSKRRRTSSIPTSSAS
;
A
#
# COMPACT_ATOMS: atom_id res chain seq x y z
N MET A 1 46.22 -2.32 1.32
CA MET A 1 44.80 -1.94 1.13
C MET A 1 44.39 -2.37 -0.27
N PRO A 2 43.84 -3.58 -0.48
CA PRO A 2 43.41 -3.99 -1.82
C PRO A 2 41.98 -3.50 -2.08
N THR A 3 41.85 -2.77 -3.18
CA THR A 3 40.63 -2.14 -3.70
C THR A 3 39.65 -3.17 -4.24
N LEU A 4 38.35 -3.00 -3.95
CA LEU A 4 37.24 -3.79 -4.49
C LEU A 4 37.13 -3.59 -6.02
N ASP A 5 37.86 -4.39 -6.80
CA ASP A 5 37.88 -4.36 -8.28
C ASP A 5 36.72 -5.16 -8.94
N TRP A 6 35.65 -5.49 -8.21
CA TRP A 6 34.55 -6.30 -8.78
C TRP A 6 33.62 -5.51 -9.72
N ILE A 7 33.80 -4.20 -9.86
CA ILE A 7 32.96 -3.34 -10.73
C ILE A 7 33.41 -3.37 -12.21
N GLY A 8 34.60 -3.86 -12.54
CA GLY A 8 35.11 -3.67 -13.91
C GLY A 8 36.01 -4.77 -14.43
N LYS A 9 35.45 -5.89 -14.90
CA LYS A 9 36.00 -6.67 -16.03
C LYS A 9 34.98 -7.69 -16.56
N ARG A 10 34.49 -7.41 -17.77
CA ARG A 10 33.83 -8.38 -18.65
C ARG A 10 34.85 -9.44 -19.06
N ALA A 11 34.66 -10.68 -18.61
CA ALA A 11 35.20 -11.87 -19.26
C ALA A 11 34.13 -12.97 -19.29
N VAL A 12 33.94 -13.50 -20.50
CA VAL A 12 32.91 -14.39 -21.03
C VAL A 12 32.68 -15.69 -20.22
N VAL A 13 31.45 -15.92 -19.69
CA VAL A 13 30.71 -17.21 -19.65
C VAL A 13 29.20 -16.89 -19.50
N GLY A 14 28.34 -17.64 -20.21
CA GLY A 14 26.96 -17.30 -20.55
C GLY A 14 25.89 -17.19 -19.44
N HIS A 15 24.80 -16.52 -19.84
CA HIS A 15 23.40 -16.70 -19.41
C HIS A 15 23.00 -16.71 -17.92
N HIS A 16 23.56 -15.83 -17.10
CA HIS A 16 22.87 -15.40 -15.87
C HIS A 16 22.82 -13.88 -15.84
N LYS A 17 21.79 -13.28 -16.44
CA LYS A 17 21.39 -11.91 -16.09
C LYS A 17 21.03 -11.96 -14.61
N GLU A 18 21.96 -11.59 -13.75
CA GLU A 18 21.69 -11.46 -12.32
C GLU A 18 20.56 -10.45 -12.18
N VAL A 19 19.36 -10.96 -11.90
CA VAL A 19 18.18 -10.11 -11.69
C VAL A 19 18.56 -9.13 -10.59
N PRO A 20 18.50 -7.81 -10.81
CA PRO A 20 18.87 -6.84 -9.81
C PRO A 20 18.12 -7.12 -8.51
N PHE A 21 18.78 -6.95 -7.37
CA PHE A 21 18.19 -7.06 -6.04
C PHE A 21 17.24 -5.87 -5.84
N ARG A 22 16.10 -5.89 -6.54
CA ARG A 22 15.26 -4.72 -6.72
C ARG A 22 14.29 -4.62 -5.54
N HIS A 23 14.64 -3.76 -4.59
CA HIS A 23 13.72 -3.29 -3.58
C HIS A 23 13.12 -1.95 -4.02
N PRO A 24 11.78 -1.79 -4.00
CA PRO A 24 11.16 -0.55 -4.44
C PRO A 24 11.39 0.63 -3.48
N ASP A 25 11.63 0.34 -2.20
CA ASP A 25 11.69 1.34 -1.13
C ASP A 25 13.12 1.58 -0.60
N VAL A 26 14.11 0.82 -1.09
CA VAL A 26 15.50 0.83 -0.57
C VAL A 26 16.45 1.03 -1.73
N THR A 27 17.33 2.02 -1.60
CA THR A 27 18.32 2.31 -2.63
C THR A 27 19.39 1.21 -2.71
N PRO A 28 20.06 1.06 -3.87
CA PRO A 28 21.20 0.13 -3.99
C PRO A 28 22.31 0.39 -2.95
N THR A 29 22.53 1.65 -2.57
CA THR A 29 23.53 2.04 -1.57
C THR A 29 23.17 1.51 -0.17
N GLU A 30 21.92 1.70 0.26
CA GLU A 30 21.43 1.24 1.57
C GLU A 30 21.41 -0.28 1.68
N SER A 31 20.96 -0.96 0.63
CA SER A 31 20.98 -2.43 0.58
C SER A 31 22.40 -2.99 0.55
N GLY A 32 23.35 -2.29 -0.09
CA GLY A 32 24.77 -2.66 -0.10
C GLY A 32 25.38 -2.73 1.30
N VAL A 33 25.13 -1.72 2.15
CA VAL A 33 25.63 -1.72 3.54
C VAL A 33 25.07 -2.91 4.33
N PHE A 34 23.77 -3.18 4.20
CA PHE A 34 23.14 -4.33 4.84
C PHE A 34 23.75 -5.66 4.38
N LEU A 35 23.99 -5.82 3.08
CA LEU A 35 24.56 -7.06 2.52
C LEU A 35 26.02 -7.28 2.93
N ILE A 36 26.83 -6.21 2.99
CA ILE A 36 28.21 -6.29 3.50
C ILE A 36 28.21 -6.75 4.95
N GLU A 37 27.37 -6.13 5.77
CA GLU A 37 27.26 -6.49 7.19
C GLU A 37 26.72 -7.90 7.38
N LEU A 38 25.76 -8.32 6.55
CA LEU A 38 25.26 -9.69 6.54
C LEU A 38 26.38 -10.70 6.26
N VAL A 39 27.20 -10.47 5.24
CA VAL A 39 28.32 -11.37 4.91
C VAL A 39 29.36 -11.39 6.03
N ARG A 40 29.65 -10.23 6.65
CA ARG A 40 30.53 -10.13 7.81
C ARG A 40 30.03 -10.99 8.96
N VAL A 41 28.77 -10.83 9.38
CA VAL A 41 28.15 -11.63 10.45
C VAL A 41 28.16 -13.13 10.13
N LEU A 42 27.88 -13.52 8.88
CA LEU A 42 27.90 -14.93 8.48
C LEU A 42 29.31 -15.55 8.54
N THR A 43 30.34 -14.77 8.24
CA THR A 43 31.73 -15.23 8.21
C THR A 43 32.35 -15.19 9.60
N ASP A 44 32.22 -14.06 10.30
CA ASP A 44 32.92 -13.77 11.56
C ASP A 44 32.20 -14.38 12.77
N GLU A 45 30.87 -14.25 12.85
CA GLU A 45 30.11 -14.74 14.02
C GLU A 45 29.63 -16.17 13.86
N ARG A 46 29.23 -16.56 12.65
CA ARG A 46 28.72 -17.91 12.38
C ARG A 46 29.78 -18.87 11.84
N GLY A 47 30.99 -18.39 11.56
CA GLY A 47 32.10 -19.20 11.07
C GLY A 47 31.84 -19.88 9.73
N ILE A 48 30.94 -19.34 8.90
CA ILE A 48 30.64 -19.91 7.59
C ILE A 48 31.75 -19.50 6.62
N GLU A 49 32.42 -20.48 6.03
CA GLU A 49 33.47 -20.21 5.05
C GLU A 49 32.95 -19.44 3.84
N LEU A 50 33.69 -18.42 3.40
CA LEU A 50 33.34 -17.60 2.25
C LEU A 50 33.13 -18.43 0.97
N GLY A 51 33.96 -19.47 0.77
CA GLY A 51 33.81 -20.40 -0.35
C GLY A 51 32.42 -21.04 -0.39
N ARG A 52 31.91 -21.44 0.78
CA ARG A 52 30.56 -22.01 0.91
C ARG A 52 29.47 -20.99 0.59
N LEU A 53 29.61 -19.76 1.05
CA LEU A 53 28.67 -18.68 0.75
C LEU A 53 28.58 -18.39 -0.76
N ILE A 54 29.69 -18.45 -1.47
CA ILE A 54 29.75 -18.26 -2.93
C ILE A 54 29.06 -19.43 -3.64
N THR A 55 29.30 -20.67 -3.22
CA THR A 55 28.61 -21.85 -3.78
C THR A 55 27.10 -21.75 -3.58
N ASP A 56 26.67 -21.35 -2.38
CA ASP A 56 25.26 -21.22 -1.99
C ASP A 56 24.66 -19.83 -2.30
N ARG A 57 25.26 -19.04 -3.21
CA ARG A 57 24.89 -17.62 -3.47
C ARG A 57 23.40 -17.38 -3.75
N TYR A 58 22.73 -18.33 -4.43
CA TYR A 58 21.31 -18.24 -4.72
C TYR A 58 20.43 -18.44 -3.47
N ARG A 59 20.82 -19.36 -2.58
CA ARG A 59 20.15 -19.59 -1.29
C ARG A 59 20.38 -18.40 -0.36
N LEU A 60 21.61 -17.87 -0.34
CA LEU A 60 21.95 -16.67 0.41
C LEU A 60 21.10 -15.48 -0.06
N ARG A 61 20.98 -15.28 -1.37
CA ARG A 61 20.11 -14.24 -1.96
C ARG A 61 18.65 -14.37 -1.51
N ALA A 62 18.08 -15.58 -1.59
CA ALA A 62 16.70 -15.81 -1.17
C ALA A 62 16.51 -15.52 0.34
N ALA A 63 17.43 -15.98 1.18
CA ALA A 63 17.41 -15.73 2.62
C ALA A 63 17.55 -14.23 2.96
N ALA A 64 18.47 -13.53 2.31
CA ALA A 64 18.66 -12.09 2.48
C ALA A 64 17.41 -11.31 2.08
N THR A 65 16.78 -11.68 0.95
CA THR A 65 15.54 -11.04 0.48
C THR A 65 14.41 -11.23 1.50
N ALA A 66 14.21 -12.46 1.97
CA ALA A 66 13.21 -12.77 2.99
C ALA A 66 13.45 -12.01 4.31
N LYS A 67 14.71 -11.86 4.71
CA LYS A 67 15.10 -11.12 5.92
C LYS A 67 14.79 -9.62 5.79
N ILE A 68 15.11 -9.02 4.64
CA ILE A 68 14.79 -7.62 4.36
C ILE A 68 13.27 -7.41 4.34
N ASP A 69 12.51 -8.30 3.70
CA ASP A 69 11.05 -8.20 3.68
C ASP A 69 10.43 -8.36 5.06
N LEU A 70 11.00 -9.20 5.93
CA LEU A 70 10.59 -9.30 7.33
C LEU A 70 10.83 -7.96 8.07
N HIS A 71 12.02 -7.38 7.95
CA HIS A 71 12.31 -6.08 8.55
C HIS A 71 11.36 -4.99 8.04
N ARG A 72 11.02 -4.99 6.75
CA ARG A 72 10.05 -4.06 6.17
C ARG A 72 8.66 -4.23 6.77
N LYS A 73 8.16 -5.45 6.88
CA LYS A 73 6.85 -5.73 7.49
C LYS A 73 6.82 -5.24 8.93
N ASN A 74 7.85 -5.55 9.71
CA ASN A 74 7.95 -5.16 11.11
C ASN A 74 8.01 -3.63 11.26
N ALA A 75 8.85 -2.96 10.47
CA ALA A 75 8.95 -1.50 10.47
C ALA A 75 7.60 -0.86 10.11
N ARG A 76 6.92 -1.34 9.07
CA ARG A 76 5.59 -0.83 8.67
C ARG A 76 4.57 -0.98 9.78
N THR A 77 4.49 -2.14 10.42
CA THR A 77 3.58 -2.38 11.54
C THR A 77 3.91 -1.47 12.72
N ALA A 78 5.18 -1.37 13.10
CA ALA A 78 5.62 -0.53 14.21
C ALA A 78 5.36 0.96 13.96
N SER A 79 5.71 1.47 12.78
CA SER A 79 5.45 2.86 12.40
C SER A 79 3.96 3.16 12.31
N TYR A 80 3.15 2.25 11.78
CA TYR A 80 1.70 2.41 11.75
C TYR A 80 1.12 2.54 13.16
N GLN A 81 1.52 1.65 14.07
CA GLN A 81 1.10 1.72 15.47
C GLN A 81 1.55 3.03 16.12
N ALA A 82 2.80 3.44 15.92
CA ALA A 82 3.34 4.68 16.47
C ALA A 82 2.57 5.92 15.97
N LEU A 83 2.13 5.94 14.72
CA LEU A 83 1.35 7.05 14.14
C LEU A 83 -0.09 7.15 14.67
N LEU A 84 -0.65 6.06 15.20
CA LEU A 84 -1.99 6.05 15.77
C LEU A 84 -2.00 6.47 17.25
N LEU A 85 -0.86 6.36 17.92
CA LEU A 85 -0.74 6.62 19.34
C LEU A 85 -0.68 8.14 19.63
N PRO A 86 -1.31 8.61 20.72
CA PRO A 86 -1.33 10.03 21.09
C PRO A 86 0.06 10.63 21.32
N GLU A 87 1.05 9.80 21.66
CA GLU A 87 2.43 10.20 21.94
C GLU A 87 3.25 10.53 20.67
N CYS A 88 2.66 10.35 19.48
CA CYS A 88 3.29 10.80 18.24
C CYS A 88 3.40 12.32 18.22
N GLU A 89 4.57 12.86 17.81
CA GLU A 89 4.77 14.30 17.63
C GLU A 89 3.73 14.93 16.69
N THR A 90 3.19 14.15 15.75
CA THR A 90 2.07 14.51 14.88
C THR A 90 0.87 13.62 15.19
N PRO A 91 0.07 13.93 16.22
CA PRO A 91 -1.03 13.06 16.62
C PRO A 91 -2.10 13.01 15.53
N LEU A 92 -2.72 11.84 15.36
CA LEU A 92 -3.86 11.69 14.47
C LEU A 92 -5.09 12.40 15.06
N VAL A 93 -5.38 13.61 14.58
CA VAL A 93 -6.55 14.38 15.03
C VAL A 93 -7.66 14.31 13.98
N VAL A 94 -8.86 13.93 14.41
CA VAL A 94 -10.09 14.09 13.63
C VAL A 94 -10.68 15.45 13.96
N THR A 95 -10.68 16.36 13.00
CA THR A 95 -11.16 17.73 13.20
C THR A 95 -12.26 18.04 12.17
N PRO A 96 -13.37 18.69 12.59
CA PRO A 96 -14.45 19.04 11.66
C PRO A 96 -14.04 20.08 10.59
N GLN A 97 -12.89 20.73 10.75
CA GLN A 97 -12.30 21.69 9.81
C GLN A 97 -11.88 21.02 8.50
N VAL A 98 -11.58 19.72 8.52
CA VAL A 98 -11.21 18.95 7.33
C VAL A 98 -12.15 17.74 7.22
N CYS A 99 -13.40 18.02 6.85
CA CYS A 99 -14.39 17.00 6.53
C CYS A 99 -14.37 16.68 5.03
N PHE A 100 -14.26 15.40 4.69
CA PHE A 100 -14.50 14.95 3.34
C PHE A 100 -16.00 14.73 3.14
N SER A 101 -16.64 15.58 2.34
CA SER A 101 -18.04 15.43 1.93
C SER A 101 -18.12 14.74 0.57
N PHE A 102 -19.06 13.80 0.41
CA PHE A 102 -19.38 13.22 -0.88
C PHE A 102 -20.26 14.21 -1.68
N PRO A 103 -19.77 14.81 -2.78
CA PRO A 103 -20.58 15.75 -3.56
C PRO A 103 -21.73 14.99 -4.23
N GLN A 104 -22.98 15.37 -3.98
CA GLN A 104 -24.15 14.66 -4.52
C GLN A 104 -24.22 14.69 -6.06
N SER A 105 -23.60 15.68 -6.70
CA SER A 105 -23.58 15.85 -8.16
C SER A 105 -22.53 15.00 -8.88
N ASP A 106 -21.42 14.68 -8.20
CA ASP A 106 -20.28 13.98 -8.79
C ASP A 106 -20.16 12.59 -8.18
N TYR A 107 -20.97 11.67 -8.71
CA TYR A 107 -20.80 10.26 -8.44
C TYR A 107 -19.84 9.64 -9.46
N PRO A 108 -18.59 9.33 -9.09
CA PRO A 108 -17.69 8.64 -9.99
C PRO A 108 -18.13 7.17 -10.09
N CYS A 109 -18.99 6.85 -11.05
CA CYS A 109 -19.31 5.47 -11.46
C CYS A 109 -18.72 5.18 -12.84
N SER A 110 -18.21 3.97 -13.05
CA SER A 110 -17.72 3.55 -14.37
C SER A 110 -18.86 2.98 -15.23
N THR A 111 -19.75 2.25 -14.58
CA THR A 111 -20.99 1.73 -15.17
C THR A 111 -22.17 2.11 -14.31
N ARG A 112 -23.32 2.30 -14.95
CA ARG A 112 -24.58 2.58 -14.26
C ARG A 112 -25.29 1.24 -14.02
N TYR A 113 -25.94 1.13 -12.86
CA TYR A 113 -26.80 -0.02 -12.58
C TYR A 113 -27.99 0.00 -13.55
N ASP A 114 -28.21 -1.12 -14.23
CA ASP A 114 -29.28 -1.31 -15.23
C ASP A 114 -30.22 -2.47 -14.85
N GLY A 115 -30.28 -2.81 -13.55
CA GLY A 115 -31.20 -3.84 -13.08
C GLY A 115 -32.61 -3.31 -12.83
N ALA A 116 -33.58 -4.22 -12.76
CA ALA A 116 -34.99 -3.88 -12.57
C ALA A 116 -35.31 -3.32 -11.17
N TYR A 117 -34.44 -3.55 -10.19
CA TYR A 117 -34.69 -3.16 -8.81
C TYR A 117 -34.35 -1.68 -8.57
N ARG A 118 -35.31 -0.90 -8.05
CA ARG A 118 -35.10 0.52 -7.73
C ARG A 118 -34.71 0.71 -6.27
N PHE A 119 -33.45 1.09 -6.03
CA PHE A 119 -32.93 1.42 -4.70
C PHE A 119 -33.46 2.80 -4.25
N LYS A 120 -34.03 2.88 -3.03
CA LYS A 120 -34.63 4.12 -2.48
C LYS A 120 -33.76 4.84 -1.44
N LYS A 121 -32.73 4.18 -0.89
CA LYS A 121 -31.84 4.72 0.16
C LYS A 121 -30.37 4.71 -0.29
N HIS A 122 -30.12 5.15 -1.51
CA HIS A 122 -28.76 5.34 -2.01
C HIS A 122 -28.35 6.80 -1.82
N HIS A 123 -27.11 7.04 -1.38
CA HIS A 123 -26.58 8.38 -1.13
C HIS A 123 -26.57 9.24 -2.41
N TYR A 124 -26.38 8.60 -3.56
CA TYR A 124 -26.45 9.24 -4.87
C TYR A 124 -27.77 8.94 -5.58
N PRO A 125 -28.27 9.83 -6.45
CA PRO A 125 -29.50 9.60 -7.21
C PRO A 125 -29.46 8.34 -8.08
N GLN A 126 -28.26 7.96 -8.55
CA GLN A 126 -28.04 6.80 -9.40
C GLN A 126 -27.08 5.82 -8.74
N VAL A 127 -27.42 4.53 -8.81
CA VAL A 127 -26.53 3.43 -8.41
C VAL A 127 -25.59 3.11 -9.56
N GLY A 128 -24.33 2.90 -9.22
CA GLY A 128 -23.27 2.64 -10.18
C GLY A 128 -22.40 1.49 -9.72
N ASP A 129 -21.67 0.90 -10.65
CA ASP A 129 -20.75 -0.22 -10.46
C ASP A 129 -21.38 -1.45 -9.74
N LEU A 130 -22.72 -1.54 -9.67
CA LEU A 130 -23.47 -2.67 -9.14
C LEU A 130 -24.04 -3.52 -10.30
N LYS A 131 -23.90 -4.84 -10.21
CA LYS A 131 -24.49 -5.76 -11.19
C LYS A 131 -25.99 -5.95 -10.93
N ALA A 132 -26.76 -6.18 -11.99
CA ALA A 132 -28.20 -6.44 -11.89
C ALA A 132 -28.53 -7.75 -11.15
N ALA A 133 -27.63 -8.74 -11.21
CA ALA A 133 -27.74 -10.03 -10.55
C ALA A 133 -26.41 -10.40 -9.88
N GLY A 134 -26.50 -11.20 -8.81
CA GLY A 134 -25.38 -11.67 -8.00
C GLY A 134 -25.49 -11.25 -6.53
N GLU A 135 -24.59 -11.79 -5.71
CA GLU A 135 -24.62 -11.69 -4.25
C GLU A 135 -24.68 -10.23 -3.75
N GLU A 136 -23.91 -9.32 -4.34
CA GLU A 136 -23.89 -7.90 -3.97
C GLU A 136 -25.26 -7.24 -4.18
N SER A 137 -25.93 -7.56 -5.30
CA SER A 137 -27.25 -7.01 -5.63
C SER A 137 -28.34 -7.55 -4.70
N GLU A 138 -28.25 -8.83 -4.31
CA GLU A 138 -29.19 -9.48 -3.39
C GLU A 138 -29.01 -8.96 -1.96
N CYS A 139 -27.76 -8.78 -1.52
CA CYS A 139 -27.44 -8.21 -0.22
C CYS A 139 -27.92 -6.76 -0.11
N ALA A 140 -27.71 -5.95 -1.15
CA ALA A 140 -28.20 -4.58 -1.19
C ALA A 140 -29.74 -4.53 -1.14
N GLN A 141 -30.43 -5.38 -1.91
CA GLN A 141 -31.89 -5.50 -1.86
C GLN A 141 -32.40 -5.96 -0.48
N PHE A 142 -31.73 -6.94 0.12
CA PHE A 142 -32.05 -7.43 1.46
C PHE A 142 -31.92 -6.32 2.49
N TRP A 143 -30.84 -5.54 2.45
CA TRP A 143 -30.64 -4.43 3.39
C TRP A 143 -31.72 -3.35 3.22
N ILE A 144 -32.04 -2.94 1.99
CA ILE A 144 -33.11 -1.96 1.74
C ILE A 144 -34.46 -2.45 2.28
N ARG A 145 -34.75 -3.74 2.16
CA ARG A 145 -35.97 -4.36 2.68
C ARG A 145 -35.94 -4.55 4.21
N CYS A 146 -34.76 -4.69 4.81
CA CYS A 146 -34.62 -5.01 6.21
C CYS A 146 -34.96 -3.81 7.10
N ARG A 147 -36.18 -3.80 7.67
CA ARG A 147 -36.70 -2.76 8.57
C ARG A 147 -36.01 -2.72 9.95
N ARG A 148 -35.18 -3.72 10.28
CA ARG A 148 -34.61 -3.94 11.61
C ARG A 148 -33.37 -3.09 11.92
N LEU A 149 -32.73 -2.51 10.90
CA LEU A 149 -31.55 -1.65 11.07
C LEU A 149 -32.00 -0.20 11.31
N SER A 150 -32.51 0.08 12.50
CA SER A 150 -32.93 1.41 12.96
C SER A 150 -31.78 2.22 13.58
N THR A 151 -30.57 2.08 13.07
CA THR A 151 -29.37 2.74 13.61
C THR A 151 -28.79 3.69 12.58
N GLY A 152 -29.22 4.96 12.61
CA GLY A 152 -28.49 6.17 12.17
C GLY A 152 -27.90 6.27 10.75
N CYS A 153 -28.00 5.22 9.93
CA CYS A 153 -27.43 5.16 8.58
C CYS A 153 -28.58 5.21 7.59
N GLU A 154 -28.93 6.42 7.15
CA GLU A 154 -30.12 6.65 6.31
C GLU A 154 -29.88 6.29 4.84
N THR A 155 -28.62 6.31 4.40
CA THR A 155 -28.22 6.10 3.01
C THR A 155 -27.00 5.22 2.88
N TRP A 156 -26.99 4.37 1.87
CA TRP A 156 -25.83 3.58 1.48
C TRP A 156 -25.09 4.19 0.28
N ASN A 157 -23.79 3.98 0.21
CA ASN A 157 -22.97 4.25 -0.97
C ASN A 157 -22.08 3.04 -1.25
N GLU A 158 -22.04 2.58 -2.50
CA GLU A 158 -21.07 1.56 -2.93
C GLU A 158 -19.66 2.15 -2.90
N GLY A 159 -18.78 1.54 -2.11
CA GLY A 159 -17.41 2.00 -1.93
C GLY A 159 -16.49 1.38 -2.97
N ARG A 160 -15.98 2.17 -3.92
CA ARG A 160 -14.97 1.66 -4.86
C ARG A 160 -13.75 1.10 -4.11
N ARG A 161 -13.33 -0.12 -4.46
CA ARG A 161 -11.89 -0.49 -4.37
C ARG A 161 -11.14 0.24 -5.47
N THR A 162 -10.58 1.41 -5.17
CA THR A 162 -9.65 2.05 -6.11
C THR A 162 -8.37 1.22 -6.20
N ARG A 163 -8.16 0.54 -7.33
CA ARG A 163 -6.92 -0.15 -7.68
C ARG A 163 -5.85 0.87 -8.11
N SER A 164 -5.51 1.84 -7.27
CA SER A 164 -4.32 2.70 -7.39
C SER A 164 -4.32 3.77 -6.29
N GLY A 165 -3.29 3.73 -5.45
CA GLY A 165 -3.00 4.75 -4.44
C GLY A 165 -2.40 6.02 -5.04
N SER A 166 -3.07 6.62 -6.03
CA SER A 166 -2.61 7.87 -6.66
C SER A 166 -3.34 9.05 -6.03
N LYS A 167 -2.94 9.47 -4.83
CA LYS A 167 -3.39 10.74 -4.23
C LYS A 167 -2.81 11.91 -5.05
N ARG A 168 -3.57 12.42 -6.02
CA ARG A 168 -3.32 13.77 -6.57
C ARG A 168 -3.67 14.77 -5.46
N ARG A 169 -2.66 15.40 -4.85
CA ARG A 169 -2.87 16.57 -3.98
C ARG A 169 -3.48 17.68 -4.84
N ARG A 170 -4.79 17.93 -4.70
CA ARG A 170 -5.35 19.23 -5.06
C ARG A 170 -5.19 20.11 -3.83
N THR A 171 -4.20 21.00 -3.87
CA THR A 171 -4.15 22.16 -2.97
C THR A 171 -5.28 23.08 -3.39
N SER A 172 -6.42 23.06 -2.69
CA SER A 172 -7.38 24.15 -2.78
C SER A 172 -6.83 25.30 -1.95
N SER A 173 -6.43 26.36 -2.63
CA SER A 173 -6.10 27.67 -2.06
C SER A 173 -7.26 28.15 -1.18
N ILE A 174 -6.91 28.60 0.03
CA ILE A 174 -7.83 29.26 0.97
C ILE A 174 -8.18 30.63 0.37
N PRO A 175 -9.46 30.98 0.17
CA PRO A 175 -9.82 32.35 -0.17
C PRO A 175 -9.66 33.21 1.10
N THR A 176 -8.76 34.19 1.03
CA THR A 176 -8.67 35.28 2.00
C THR A 176 -9.94 36.12 1.90
N SER A 177 -10.77 36.12 2.95
CA SER A 177 -11.89 37.05 3.06
C SER A 177 -11.35 38.45 3.34
N SER A 178 -11.46 39.34 2.36
CA SER A 178 -11.30 40.79 2.55
C SER A 178 -12.46 41.31 3.39
N ALA A 179 -12.13 41.95 4.51
CA ALA A 179 -13.06 42.71 5.33
C ALA A 179 -13.51 43.98 4.60
N SER A 180 -14.81 44.24 4.58
CA SER A 180 -15.45 45.56 4.47
C SER A 180 -16.85 45.46 5.04
#